data_AF-A0A2V1CX18-F1
#
_entry.id   AF-A0A2V1CX18-F1
#
_cell.length_a   1.000
_cell.length_b   1.000
_cell.length_c   1.000
_cell.angle_alpha   90.00
_cell.angle_beta   90.00
_cell.angle_gamma   90.00
#
_symmetry.space_group_name_H-M   'P 1'
#
loop_
_entity.id
_entity.type
_entity.pdbx_description
1 polymer ?
#
loop_
_entity_poly.entity_id
_entity_poly.type
_entity_poly.pdbx_seq_one_letter_code
_entity_poly.pdbx_strand_id
1 'polypeptide(L)' 'HYSKKENHDARMIRAIEMGWFVLEKYYRMTEEVPVFAAARLLDPSRRAAYLRKNWPKAWIKPAIDAA' A
#
# COMPACT_ATOMS: atom_id res chain seq x y z
N HIS A 1 13.46 -11.11 -15.07
CA HIS A 1 14.80 -11.74 -15.14
C HIS A 1 14.71 -13.23 -14.92
N TYR A 2 14.00 -13.71 -13.88
CA TYR A 2 13.81 -15.14 -13.54
C TYR A 2 12.47 -15.73 -14.03
N SER A 3 11.55 -14.88 -14.47
CA SER A 3 10.26 -15.25 -15.05
C SER A 3 10.30 -15.36 -16.58
N LYS A 4 11.40 -14.95 -17.20
CA LYS A 4 11.60 -15.06 -18.65
C LYS A 4 11.89 -16.52 -19.02
N LYS A 5 11.42 -16.96 -20.18
CA LYS A 5 11.54 -18.35 -20.66
C LYS A 5 12.98 -18.87 -20.65
N GLU A 6 13.95 -18.01 -20.98
CA GLU A 6 15.39 -18.33 -21.02
C GLU A 6 16.02 -18.60 -19.64
N ASN A 7 15.44 -18.03 -18.58
CA ASN A 7 16.00 -18.03 -17.22
C ASN A 7 14.93 -18.44 -16.20
N HIS A 8 14.01 -19.32 -16.61
CA HIS A 8 12.87 -19.69 -15.79
C HIS A 8 13.28 -20.55 -14.60
N ASP A 9 13.18 -19.99 -13.40
CA ASP A 9 13.41 -20.72 -12.15
C ASP A 9 12.14 -20.69 -11.28
N ALA A 10 11.41 -21.80 -11.30
CA ALA A 10 10.17 -21.95 -10.54
C ALA A 10 10.38 -21.84 -9.03
N ARG A 11 11.55 -22.22 -8.48
CA ARG A 11 11.82 -22.13 -7.04
C ARG A 11 12.01 -20.68 -6.63
N MET A 12 12.76 -19.92 -7.42
CA MET A 12 12.95 -18.48 -7.20
C MET A 12 11.63 -17.73 -7.28
N ILE A 13 10.81 -18.01 -8.30
CA ILE A 13 9.48 -17.39 -8.44
C ILE A 13 8.62 -17.68 -7.21
N ARG A 14 8.56 -18.95 -6.79
CA ARG A 14 7.76 -19.35 -5.63
C ARG A 14 8.26 -18.71 -4.33
N ALA A 15 9.57 -18.55 -4.16
CA ALA A 15 10.14 -17.86 -3.01
C ALA A 15 9.75 -16.37 -2.97
N ILE A 16 9.74 -15.70 -4.13
CA ILE A 16 9.30 -14.31 -4.27
C ILE A 16 7.81 -14.18 -3.95
N GLU A 17 6.97 -15.08 -4.49
CA GLU A 17 5.53 -15.10 -4.22
C GLU A 17 5.23 -15.31 -2.73
N MET A 18 5.93 -16.24 -2.08
CA MET A 18 5.81 -16.46 -0.64
C MET A 18 6.28 -15.24 0.17
N GLY A 19 7.36 -14.59 -0.26
CA GLY A 19 7.81 -13.33 0.34
C GLY A 19 6.73 -12.24 0.28
N TRP A 20 6.11 -12.08 -0.89
CA TRP A 20 4.99 -11.16 -1.09
C TRP A 20 3.78 -11.49 -0.21
N PHE A 21 3.41 -12.77 -0.10
CA PHE A 21 2.31 -13.21 0.77
C PHE A 21 2.52 -12.82 2.24
N VAL A 22 3.75 -13.01 2.75
CA VAL A 22 4.08 -12.62 4.13
C VAL A 22 4.08 -11.11 4.29
N LEU A 23 4.65 -10.37 3.35
CA LEU A 23 4.66 -8.91 3.37
C LEU A 23 3.24 -8.34 3.31
N GLU A 24 2.35 -8.89 2.48
CA GLU A 24 0.95 -8.48 2.38
C GLU A 24 0.24 -8.59 3.73
N LYS A 25 0.47 -9.68 4.48
CA LYS A 25 -0.08 -9.84 5.83
C LYS A 25 0.30 -8.67 6.75
N TYR A 26 1.58 -8.33 6.81
CA TYR A 26 2.06 -7.26 7.70
C TYR A 26 1.68 -5.87 7.20
N TYR A 27 1.70 -5.64 5.89
CA TYR A 27 1.28 -4.35 5.33
C TYR A 27 -0.21 -4.08 5.52
N ARG A 28 -1.06 -5.11 5.40
CA ARG A 28 -2.48 -4.99 5.71
C ARG A 28 -2.70 -4.62 7.17
N MET A 29 -1.97 -5.25 8.10
CA MET A 29 -2.02 -4.90 9.52
C MET A 29 -1.53 -3.48 9.79
N THR A 30 -0.51 -2.99 9.05
CA THR A 30 -0.07 -1.60 9.22
C THR A 30 -1.09 -0.56 8.78
N GLU A 31 -2.02 -0.88 7.85
CA GLU A 31 -3.13 0.03 7.52
C GLU A 31 -4.10 0.23 8.70
N GLU A 32 -4.09 -0.67 9.69
CA GLU A 32 -4.89 -0.57 10.92
C GLU A 32 -4.17 0.23 12.02
N VAL A 33 -2.88 0.54 11.86
CA VAL A 33 -2.10 1.28 12.86
C VAL A 33 -2.25 2.79 12.62
N PRO A 34 -2.69 3.58 13.62
CA PRO A 34 -2.95 5.01 13.46
C PRO A 34 -1.70 5.81 13.05
N VAL A 35 -0.51 5.37 13.47
CA VAL A 35 0.77 5.99 13.09
C VAL A 35 1.02 5.92 11.58
N PHE A 36 0.66 4.81 10.95
CA PHE A 36 0.84 4.63 9.51
C PHE A 36 -0.19 5.43 8.71
N ALA A 37 -1.43 5.52 9.21
CA ALA A 37 -2.46 6.40 8.66
C ALA A 37 -2.02 7.88 8.73
N ALA A 38 -1.46 8.32 9.86
CA ALA A 38 -0.92 9.67 10.01
C ALA A 38 0.23 9.93 9.02
N ALA A 39 1.17 8.99 8.86
CA ALA A 39 2.24 9.10 7.87
C ALA A 39 1.71 9.23 6.43
N ARG A 40 0.64 8.49 6.07
CA ARG A 40 -0.03 8.61 4.76
C ARG A 40 -0.69 9.98 4.55
N LEU A 41 -1.23 10.57 5.62
CA LEU A 41 -1.86 11.89 5.59
C LEU A 41 -0.83 13.02 5.49
N LEU A 42 0.36 12.83 6.07
CA LEU A 42 1.48 13.78 5.99
C LEU A 42 2.15 13.81 4.61
N ASP A 43 2.05 12.73 3.82
CA ASP A 43 2.56 12.68 2.44
C ASP A 43 1.57 13.35 1.46
N PRO A 44 1.91 14.52 0.87
CA PRO A 44 1.00 15.26 -0.01
C PRO A 44 0.61 14.47 -1.27
N SER A 45 1.51 13.60 -1.77
CA SER A 45 1.29 12.82 -2.98
C SER A 45 0.29 11.69 -2.77
N ARG A 46 0.15 11.20 -1.53
CA ARG A 46 -0.68 10.04 -1.18
C ARG A 46 -1.94 10.40 -0.39
N ARG A 47 -1.94 11.56 0.28
CA ARG A 47 -3.05 12.05 1.13
C ARG A 47 -4.40 12.00 0.42
N ALA A 48 -4.49 12.60 -0.77
CA ALA A 48 -5.77 12.70 -1.49
C ALA A 48 -6.32 11.33 -1.91
N ALA A 49 -5.46 10.38 -2.29
CA ALA A 49 -5.87 9.01 -2.61
C ALA A 49 -6.34 8.26 -1.35
N TYR A 50 -5.62 8.43 -0.24
CA TYR A 50 -5.97 7.82 1.04
C TYR A 50 -7.31 8.32 1.59
N LEU A 51 -7.55 9.64 1.57
CA LEU A 51 -8.82 10.24 1.99
C LEU A 51 -10.00 9.74 1.15
N ARG A 52 -9.83 9.64 -0.19
CA ARG A 52 -10.89 9.13 -1.07
C ARG A 52 -11.23 7.66 -0.84
N LYS A 53 -10.26 6.85 -0.45
CA LYS A 53 -10.46 5.42 -0.18
C LYS A 53 -11.15 5.19 1.16
N ASN A 54 -10.77 5.95 2.19
CA ASN A 54 -11.12 5.61 3.58
C ASN A 54 -12.14 6.54 4.24
N TRP A 55 -12.38 7.75 3.71
CA TRP A 55 -13.24 8.74 4.37
C TRP A 55 -14.56 8.99 3.62
N PRO A 56 -15.61 9.42 4.34
CA PRO A 56 -16.85 9.88 3.71
C PRO A 56 -16.62 11.05 2.75
N LYS A 57 -17.30 11.04 1.60
CA LYS A 57 -17.12 12.06 0.54
C LYS A 57 -17.25 13.50 1.03
N ALA A 58 -18.14 13.74 1.99
CA ALA A 58 -18.37 15.06 2.57
C ALA A 58 -17.13 15.64 3.29
N TRP A 59 -16.24 14.79 3.79
CA TRP A 59 -15.08 15.22 4.59
C TRP A 59 -13.81 15.39 3.75
N ILE A 60 -13.78 14.82 2.54
CA ILE A 60 -12.58 14.81 1.69
C ILE A 60 -12.21 16.22 1.24
N LYS A 61 -13.18 16.99 0.73
CA LYS A 61 -12.92 18.31 0.15
C LYS A 61 -12.42 19.31 1.22
N PRO A 62 -13.09 19.46 2.38
CA PRO A 62 -12.55 20.27 3.48
C PRO A 62 -11.16 19.81 3.95
N ALA A 63 -10.91 18.50 4.00
CA ALA A 63 -9.63 17.97 4.45
C ALA A 63 -8.50 18.14 3.42
N ILE A 64 -8.78 18.30 2.13
CA ILE A 64 -7.77 18.62 1.12
C ILE A 64 -7.52 20.13 1.10
N ASP A 65 -8.57 20.94 1.21
CA ASP A 65 -8.47 22.40 1.12
C ASP A 65 -7.80 23.04 2.37
N ALA A 66 -7.80 22.33 3.50
CA ALA A 66 -7.10 22.74 4.73
C ALA A 66 -5.61 22.35 4.79
N ALA A 67 -5.07 21.75 3.72
CA ALA A 67 -3.67 21.33 3.59
C ALA A 67 -2.77 22.47 3.11
#